data_AF-A0A448VMK5-F1
#
_entry.id   AF-A0A448VMK5-F1
#
_cell.length_a   1.000
_cell.length_b   1.000
_cell.length_c   1.000
_cell.angle_alpha   90.00
_cell.angle_beta   90.00
_cell.angle_gamma   90.00
#
_symmetry.space_group_name_H-M   'P 1'
#
loop_
_entity.id
_entity.type
_entity.pdbx_description
1 polymer ?
#
loop_
_entity_poly.entity_id
_entity_poly.type
_entity_poly.pdbx_seq_one_letter_code
_entity_poly.pdbx_strand_id
1 'polypeptide(L)'
;MLQILSLLVFGKLQDHYDRYHAWQWAVAYAGFTALWTLAATASLSGMLIGSLAVGLYAWGYFALLRRFADNLMMWLLVWVSGALLPFALTMKLLA
;
A
#
# COMPACT_ATOMS: atom_id res chain seq x y z
N MET A 1 -4.08 11.73 -1.71
CA MET A 1 -4.96 11.25 -2.80
C MET A 1 -4.23 10.34 -3.78
N LEU A 2 -3.17 10.79 -4.46
CA LEU A 2 -2.40 9.94 -5.40
C LEU A 2 -1.93 8.61 -4.79
N GLN A 3 -1.37 8.65 -3.57
CA GLN A 3 -0.90 7.44 -2.86
C GLN A 3 -2.01 6.42 -2.56
N ILE A 4 -3.23 6.90 -2.32
CA ILE A 4 -4.40 6.03 -2.07
C ILE A 4 -4.79 5.33 -3.38
N LEU A 5 -4.85 6.09 -4.47
CA LEU A 5 -5.17 5.57 -5.80
C LEU A 5 -4.12 4.58 -6.28
N SER A 6 -2.82 4.86 -6.07
CA SER A 6 -1.76 3.91 -6.42
C SER A 6 -1.86 2.63 -5.60
N LEU A 7 -2.13 2.71 -4.29
CA LEU A 7 -2.31 1.51 -3.46
C LEU A 7 -3.47 0.63 -3.96
N LEU A 8 -4.60 1.25 -4.33
CA LEU A 8 -5.76 0.56 -4.91
C LEU A 8 -5.40 -0.11 -6.24
N VAL A 9 -4.69 0.58 -7.13
CA VAL A 9 -4.22 0.05 -8.41
C VAL A 9 -3.31 -1.15 -8.21
N PHE A 10 -2.30 -1.06 -7.33
CA PHE A 10 -1.43 -2.19 -7.00
C PHE A 10 -2.22 -3.36 -6.40
N GLY A 11 -3.18 -3.05 -5.53
CA GLY A 11 -4.10 -4.04 -4.96
C GLY A 11 -4.91 -4.80 -6.02
N LYS A 12 -5.32 -4.13 -7.11
CA LYS A 12 -6.02 -4.79 -8.22
C LYS A 12 -5.07 -5.49 -9.20
N LEU A 13 -3.89 -4.94 -9.43
CA LEU A 13 -2.88 -5.56 -10.30
C LEU A 13 -2.39 -6.89 -9.73
N GLN A 14 -2.17 -6.99 -8.41
CA GLN A 14 -1.76 -8.25 -7.80
C GLN A 14 -2.81 -9.36 -7.91
N ASP A 15 -4.09 -8.98 -7.98
CA ASP A 15 -5.22 -9.90 -8.13
C ASP A 15 -5.28 -10.44 -9.56
N HIS A 16 -4.93 -9.59 -10.55
CA HIS A 16 -4.80 -10.03 -11.94
C HIS A 16 -3.55 -10.88 -12.19
N TYR A 17 -2.45 -10.56 -11.51
CA TYR A 17 -1.14 -11.22 -11.67
C TYR A 17 -0.74 -11.98 -10.40
N ASP A 18 -1.46 -13.06 -10.09
CA ASP A 18 -1.26 -13.84 -8.86
C ASP A 18 -0.01 -14.76 -8.88
N ARG A 19 0.78 -14.74 -9.96
CA ARG A 19 2.03 -15.50 -10.06
C ARG A 19 3.09 -15.05 -9.04
N TYR A 20 3.01 -13.81 -8.59
CA TYR A 20 3.97 -13.21 -7.65
C TYR A 20 3.40 -13.19 -6.24
N HIS A 21 4.24 -13.30 -5.23
CA HIS A 21 3.81 -13.26 -3.82
C HIS A 21 3.41 -11.84 -3.39
N ALA A 22 2.56 -11.72 -2.38
CA ALA A 22 2.10 -10.42 -1.86
C ALA A 22 3.26 -9.52 -1.42
N TRP A 23 4.34 -10.09 -0.87
CA TRP A 23 5.52 -9.33 -0.45
C TRP A 23 6.25 -8.70 -1.65
N GLN A 24 6.23 -9.34 -2.83
CA GLN A 24 6.86 -8.79 -4.04
C GLN A 24 6.11 -7.54 -4.51
N TRP A 25 4.78 -7.58 -4.45
CA TRP A 25 3.94 -6.40 -4.71
C TRP A 25 4.14 -5.30 -3.68
N ALA A 26 4.31 -5.66 -2.42
CA ALA A 26 4.61 -4.69 -1.35
C ALA A 26 5.96 -4.01 -1.55
N VAL A 27 7.00 -4.75 -1.95
CA VAL A 27 8.32 -4.20 -2.29
C VAL A 27 8.23 -3.28 -3.52
N ALA A 28 7.50 -3.70 -4.56
CA ALA A 28 7.29 -2.86 -5.74
C ALA A 28 6.56 -1.55 -5.39
N TYR A 29 5.53 -1.62 -4.54
CA TYR A 29 4.82 -0.45 -4.06
C TYR A 29 5.71 0.44 -3.17
N ALA A 30 6.45 -0.15 -2.23
CA ALA A 30 7.40 0.57 -1.38
C ALA A 30 8.45 1.31 -2.23
N GLY A 31 9.01 0.65 -3.26
CA GLY A 31 9.94 1.26 -4.21
C GLY A 31 9.30 2.42 -4.99
N PHE A 32 8.09 2.24 -5.50
CA PHE A 32 7.33 3.31 -6.16
C PHE A 32 7.14 4.52 -5.22
N THR A 33 6.74 4.29 -3.96
CA THR A 33 6.57 5.37 -2.99
C THR A 33 7.89 6.04 -2.60
N ALA A 34 8.97 5.27 -2.49
CA ALA A 34 10.31 5.76 -2.15
C ALA A 34 10.85 6.74 -3.20
N LEU A 35 10.61 6.46 -4.49
CA LEU A 35 10.99 7.38 -5.57
C LEU A 35 10.26 8.72 -5.46
N TRP A 36 8.98 8.69 -5.06
CA TRP A 36 8.19 9.90 -4.85
C TRP A 36 8.62 10.68 -3.61
N THR A 37 8.94 9.99 -2.51
CA THR A 37 9.43 10.66 -1.29
C THR A 37 10.86 11.17 -1.43
N LEU A 38 11.74 10.52 -2.19
CA LEU A 38 13.06 11.05 -2.51
C LEU A 38 12.97 12.38 -3.25
N ALA A 39 12.03 12.51 -4.19
CA ALA A 39 11.79 13.76 -4.90
C ALA A 39 11.21 14.87 -3.98
N ALA A 40 10.54 14.49 -2.89
CA ALA A 40 9.87 15.42 -1.98
C ALA A 40 10.66 15.74 -0.69
N THR A 41 11.66 14.93 -0.33
CA THR A 41 12.41 15.05 0.94
C THR A 41 13.91 15.05 0.69
N ALA A 42 14.66 15.92 1.38
CA ALA A 42 16.12 15.99 1.25
C ALA A 42 16.89 15.02 2.18
N SER A 43 16.20 14.04 2.79
CA SER A 43 16.79 13.14 3.79
C SER A 43 16.68 11.67 3.37
N LEU A 44 17.84 11.04 3.12
CA LEU A 44 17.93 9.64 2.76
C LEU A 44 17.43 8.71 3.88
N SER A 45 17.72 9.03 5.14
CA SER A 45 17.26 8.23 6.29
C SER A 45 15.75 8.31 6.45
N GLY A 46 15.15 9.49 6.25
CA GLY A 46 13.70 9.67 6.25
C GLY A 46 13.01 8.85 5.16
N MET A 47 13.58 8.84 3.95
CA MET A 47 13.08 8.03 2.84
C MET A 47 13.13 6.52 3.16
N LEU A 48 14.23 6.04 3.73
CA LEU A 48 14.39 4.62 4.06
C LEU A 48 13.39 4.17 5.13
N ILE A 49 13.26 4.93 6.23
CA ILE A 49 12.32 4.60 7.31
C ILE A 49 10.88 4.66 6.79
N GLY A 50 10.54 5.71 6.02
CA GLY A 50 9.21 5.87 5.44
C GLY A 50 8.85 4.75 4.48
N SER A 51 9.77 4.37 3.59
CA SER A 51 9.53 3.29 2.61
C SER A 51 9.42 1.91 3.27
N LEU A 52 10.18 1.65 4.34
CA LEU A 52 10.01 0.43 5.15
C LEU A 52 8.64 0.36 5.82
N ALA A 53 8.20 1.46 6.46
CA ALA A 53 6.89 1.51 7.10
C ALA A 53 5.75 1.31 6.09
N VAL A 54 5.82 1.98 4.94
CA VAL A 54 4.86 1.83 3.85
C VAL A 54 4.90 0.42 3.27
N GLY A 55 6.08 -0.17 3.09
CA GLY A 55 6.23 -1.54 2.58
C GLY A 55 5.63 -2.60 3.50
N LEU A 56 5.88 -2.50 4.80
CA LEU A 56 5.29 -3.41 5.79
C LEU A 56 3.76 -3.29 5.82
N TYR A 57 3.25 -2.06 5.80
CA TYR A 57 1.82 -1.80 5.71
C TYR A 57 1.21 -2.39 4.43
N ALA A 58 1.81 -2.11 3.27
CA ALA A 58 1.37 -2.61 1.98
C ALA A 58 1.40 -4.15 1.92
N TRP A 59 2.40 -4.78 2.54
CA TRP A 59 2.49 -6.23 2.61
C TRP A 59 1.32 -6.84 3.38
N GLY A 60 1.02 -6.33 4.57
CA GLY A 60 -0.13 -6.79 5.36
C GLY A 60 -1.45 -6.57 4.61
N TYR A 61 -1.61 -5.40 4.02
CA TYR A 61 -2.79 -5.06 3.21
C TYR A 61 -2.97 -5.99 2.01
N PHE A 62 -1.91 -6.24 1.24
CA PHE A 62 -1.96 -7.11 0.08
C PHE A 62 -2.16 -8.57 0.44
N ALA A 63 -1.54 -9.06 1.51
CA ALA A 63 -1.78 -10.41 2.02
C ALA A 63 -3.25 -10.60 2.45
N LEU A 64 -3.84 -9.58 3.09
CA LEU A 64 -5.24 -9.61 3.49
C LEU A 64 -6.19 -9.63 2.28
N LEU A 65 -5.89 -8.84 1.24
CA LEU A 65 -6.66 -8.85 -0.01
C LEU A 65 -6.69 -10.25 -0.65
N ARG A 66 -5.55 -10.93 -0.69
CA ARG A 66 -5.46 -12.29 -1.24
C ARG A 66 -6.24 -13.32 -0.43
N ARG A 67 -6.25 -13.15 0.90
CA ARG A 67 -7.05 -14.02 1.78
C ARG A 67 -8.55 -13.97 1.45
N PHE A 68 -9.02 -12.86 0.90
CA PHE A 68 -10.43 -12.67 0.54
C PHE A 68 -10.66 -12.64 -0.97
N ALA A 69 -9.72 -13.11 -1.80
CA ALA A 69 -9.86 -13.11 -3.27
C ALA A 69 -11.12 -13.85 -3.75
N ASP A 70 -11.49 -14.94 -3.07
CA ASP A 70 -12.68 -15.74 -3.42
C ASP A 70 -14.01 -15.10 -2.96
N ASN A 71 -13.98 -14.06 -2.13
CA ASN A 71 -15.17 -13.37 -1.63
C ASN A 71 -15.15 -11.91 -2.08
N LEU A 72 -15.82 -11.64 -3.21
CA LEU A 72 -15.89 -10.31 -3.82
C LEU A 72 -16.30 -9.21 -2.81
N MET A 73 -17.27 -9.49 -1.95
CA MET A 73 -17.81 -8.49 -1.03
C MET A 73 -16.79 -8.14 0.06
N MET A 74 -16.14 -9.14 0.65
CA MET A 74 -15.05 -8.92 1.60
C MET A 74 -13.83 -8.29 0.92
N TRP A 75 -13.51 -8.72 -0.30
CA TRP A 75 -12.42 -8.16 -1.09
C TRP A 75 -12.62 -6.66 -1.32
N LEU A 76 -13.81 -6.23 -1.76
CA LEU A 76 -14.13 -4.81 -1.96
C LEU A 76 -14.05 -4.00 -0.65
N LEU A 77 -14.57 -4.56 0.45
CA LEU A 77 -14.48 -3.92 1.76
C LEU A 77 -13.03 -3.72 2.18
N VAL A 78 -12.20 -4.74 2.09
CA VAL A 78 -10.77 -4.65 2.41
C VAL A 78 -10.08 -3.68 1.46
N TRP A 79 -10.36 -3.75 0.17
CA TRP A 79 -9.76 -2.90 -0.86
C TRP A 79 -9.98 -1.42 -0.59
N VAL A 80 -11.21 -1.02 -0.29
CA VAL A 80 -11.53 0.38 0.02
C VAL A 80 -11.04 0.78 1.42
N SER A 81 -11.38 -0.01 2.45
CA SER A 81 -11.07 0.36 3.84
C SER A 81 -9.58 0.36 4.12
N GLY A 82 -8.82 -0.57 3.54
CA GLY A 82 -7.37 -0.59 3.59
C GLY A 82 -6.81 0.70 3.05
N ALA A 83 -7.15 1.09 1.82
CA ALA A 83 -6.63 2.31 1.22
C ALA A 83 -6.99 3.60 1.99
N LEU A 84 -8.11 3.62 2.70
CA LEU A 84 -8.54 4.76 3.53
C LEU A 84 -7.86 4.81 4.91
N LEU A 85 -7.35 3.68 5.42
CA LEU A 85 -6.78 3.61 6.77
C LEU A 85 -5.58 4.56 6.96
N PRO A 86 -4.58 4.63 6.05
CA PRO A 86 -3.48 5.58 6.17
C PRO A 86 -3.96 7.03 6.18
N PHE A 87 -5.00 7.33 5.39
CA PHE A 87 -5.61 8.66 5.36
C PHE A 87 -6.27 9.01 6.69
N ALA A 88 -7.08 8.10 7.24
CA ALA A 88 -7.73 8.29 8.54
C ALA A 88 -6.72 8.47 9.68
N LEU A 89 -5.63 7.69 9.69
CA LEU A 89 -4.54 7.85 10.66
C LEU A 89 -3.86 9.21 10.53
N THR A 90 -3.58 9.65 9.31
CA THR A 90 -2.96 10.96 9.06
C THR A 90 -3.85 12.09 9.57
N MET A 91 -5.16 12.04 9.29
CA MET A 91 -6.11 13.04 9.78
C MET A 91 -6.18 13.07 11.31
N LYS A 92 -6.12 11.90 11.97
CA LYS A 92 -6.06 11.82 13.45
C LYS A 92 -4.77 12.38 14.05
N LEU A 93 -3.64 12.23 13.36
CA LEU A 93 -2.36 12.75 13.84
C LEU A 93 -2.22 14.26 13.66
N LEU A 94 -2.98 14.86 12.74
CA LEU A 94 -2.97 16.29 12.43
C LEU A 94 -4.06 17.09 13.15
N ALA A 95 -5.01 16.43 13.81
CA ALA A 95 -6.09 17.03 14.59
C ALA A 95 -5.68 17.21 16.06
#